data_AF-A0A840VJ32-F1
#
_entry.id   AF-A0A840VJ32-F1
#
_cell.length_a   1.000
_cell.length_b   1.000
_cell.length_c   1.000
_cell.angle_alpha   90.00
_cell.angle_beta   90.00
_cell.angle_gamma   90.00
#
_symmetry.space_group_name_H-M   'P 1'
#
loop_
_entity.id
_entity.type
_entity.pdbx_description
1 polymer ?
#
loop_
_entity_poly.entity_id
_entity_poly.type
_entity_poly.pdbx_seq_one_letter_code
_entity_poly.pdbx_strand_id
1 'polypeptide(L)'
;MAAHNDPLAHPEVRQGSVLRYVAGTVLSAGAMYFAYVQSQGQHPVVQLLEILGGALLFSLVTQAALFFGLDASRAQIWKSISLILTVPLFLVMIGISVWAFASLYNRTMPDPAIMNSMSM
;
A
#
# COMPACT_ATOMS: atom_id res chain seq x y z
N MET A 1 -47.93 16.22 -6.09
CA MET A 1 -46.60 16.86 -6.18
C MET A 1 -45.67 16.08 -5.26
N ALA A 2 -45.05 15.01 -5.77
CA ALA A 2 -44.11 14.23 -4.99
C ALA A 2 -42.76 14.97 -4.99
N ALA A 3 -42.35 15.48 -3.83
CA ALA A 3 -41.01 16.01 -3.63
C ALA A 3 -40.02 14.86 -3.86
N HIS A 4 -39.44 14.82 -5.05
CA HIS A 4 -38.35 13.92 -5.40
C HIS A 4 -37.15 14.39 -4.58
N ASN A 5 -36.93 13.76 -3.42
CA ASN A 5 -35.68 13.88 -2.68
C ASN A 5 -34.57 13.39 -3.60
N ASP A 6 -33.95 14.32 -4.32
CA ASP A 6 -32.84 14.04 -5.21
C ASP A 6 -31.73 13.35 -4.40
N PRO A 7 -31.47 12.05 -4.61
CA PRO A 7 -30.52 11.28 -3.82
C PRO A 7 -29.08 11.78 -4.00
N LEU A 8 -28.82 12.61 -5.01
CA LEU A 8 -27.54 13.25 -5.27
C LEU A 8 -27.35 14.58 -4.52
N ALA A 9 -28.40 15.12 -3.90
CA ALA A 9 -28.35 16.35 -3.11
C ALA A 9 -27.83 16.13 -1.68
N HIS A 10 -27.54 14.89 -1.30
CA HIS A 10 -26.98 14.57 0.01
C HIS A 10 -25.55 15.13 0.17
N PRO A 11 -25.25 15.81 1.30
CA PRO A 11 -23.96 16.44 1.54
C PRO A 11 -22.79 15.44 1.56
N GLU A 12 -23.04 14.16 1.86
CA GLU A 12 -21.99 13.13 1.74
C GLU A 12 -21.58 12.85 0.29
N VAL A 13 -22.49 12.99 -0.68
CA VAL A 13 -22.24 12.74 -2.12
C VAL A 13 -21.44 13.90 -2.74
N ARG A 14 -21.65 15.13 -2.25
CA ARG A 14 -20.96 16.34 -2.73
C ARG A 14 -19.54 16.52 -2.22
N GLN A 15 -19.11 15.75 -1.21
CA GLN A 15 -17.75 15.81 -0.67
C GLN A 15 -16.73 15.10 -1.58
N GLY A 16 -17.18 14.18 -2.44
CA GLY A 16 -16.31 13.48 -3.38
C GLY A 16 -16.08 14.25 -4.67
N SER A 17 -14.93 14.90 -4.81
CA SER A 17 -14.53 15.46 -6.10
C SER A 17 -14.05 14.33 -7.02
N VAL A 18 -14.79 14.05 -8.09
CA VAL A 18 -14.43 13.07 -9.13
C VAL A 18 -13.02 13.33 -9.66
N LEU A 19 -12.64 14.61 -9.78
CA LEU A 19 -11.31 15.01 -10.22
C LEU A 19 -10.21 14.51 -9.27
N ARG A 20 -10.41 14.61 -7.94
CA ARG A 20 -9.44 14.13 -6.94
C ARG A 20 -9.29 12.61 -7.00
N TYR A 21 -10.40 11.88 -7.15
CA TYR A 21 -10.40 10.43 -7.31
C TYR A 21 -9.60 10.01 -8.55
N VAL A 22 -9.95 10.57 -9.71
CA VAL A 22 -9.28 10.24 -10.98
C VAL A 22 -7.80 10.62 -10.95
N ALA A 23 -7.47 11.81 -10.43
CA ALA A 23 -6.08 12.26 -10.31
C ALA A 23 -5.27 11.33 -9.40
N GLY A 24 -5.80 10.95 -8.23
CA GLY A 24 -5.16 10.01 -7.32
C GLY A 24 -4.92 8.65 -7.98
N THR A 25 -5.93 8.11 -8.66
CA THR A 25 -5.81 6.83 -9.38
C THR A 25 -4.76 6.89 -10.49
N VAL A 26 -4.78 7.93 -11.33
CA VAL A 26 -3.85 8.07 -12.46
C VAL A 26 -2.40 8.26 -11.98
N LEU A 27 -2.18 9.08 -10.95
CA LEU A 27 -0.85 9.30 -10.39
C LEU A 27 -0.27 8.02 -9.78
N SER A 28 -1.08 7.27 -9.03
CA SER A 28 -0.67 5.99 -8.46
C SER A 28 -0.41 4.92 -9.53
N ALA A 29 -1.28 4.82 -10.54
CA ALA A 29 -1.08 3.92 -11.66
C ALA A 29 0.21 4.26 -12.43
N GLY A 30 0.48 5.56 -12.64
CA GLY A 30 1.72 6.04 -13.26
C GLY A 30 2.97 5.68 -12.43
N ALA A 31 2.92 5.86 -11.11
CA ALA A 31 4.01 5.48 -10.22
C ALA A 31 4.29 3.97 -10.24
N MET A 32 3.23 3.14 -10.27
CA MET A 32 3.36 1.69 -10.37
C MET A 32 3.90 1.24 -11.73
N TYR A 33 3.46 1.89 -12.81
CA TYR A 33 3.99 1.63 -14.14
C TYR A 33 5.47 2.01 -14.24
N PHE A 34 5.87 3.15 -13.69
CA PHE A 34 7.27 3.57 -13.61
C PHE A 34 8.12 2.55 -12.84
N ALA A 35 7.64 2.08 -11.69
CA ALA A 35 8.29 1.05 -10.89
C ALA A 35 8.47 -0.26 -11.69
N TYR A 36 7.44 -0.67 -12.43
CA TYR A 36 7.50 -1.85 -13.30
C TYR A 36 8.56 -1.70 -14.40
N VAL A 37 8.62 -0.55 -15.07
CA VAL A 37 9.62 -0.29 -16.12
C VAL A 37 11.04 -0.35 -15.54
N GLN A 38 11.28 0.25 -14.37
CA GLN A 38 12.61 0.14 -13.73
C GLN A 38 12.94 -1.28 -13.30
N SER A 39 11.96 -2.10 -12.94
CA SER A 39 12.19 -3.51 -12.62
C SER A 39 12.66 -4.36 -13.80
N GLN A 40 12.43 -3.92 -15.04
CA GLN A 40 12.95 -4.60 -16.24
C GLN A 40 14.38 -4.17 -16.58
N GLY A 41 14.87 -3.08 -15.99
CA GLY A 41 16.23 -2.59 -16.18
C GLY A 41 17.27 -3.36 -15.37
N GLN A 42 18.53 -3.30 -15.81
CA GLN A 42 19.65 -3.83 -15.04
C GLN A 42 20.11 -2.80 -13.99
N HIS A 43 19.42 -2.78 -12.85
CA HIS A 43 19.82 -1.97 -11.69
C HIS A 43 20.44 -2.86 -10.60
N PRO A 44 21.42 -2.35 -9.84
CA PRO A 44 21.85 -3.03 -8.62
C PRO A 44 20.67 -3.15 -7.65
N VAL A 45 20.61 -4.28 -6.93
CA VAL A 45 19.45 -4.67 -6.10
C VAL A 45 19.05 -3.59 -5.09
N VAL A 46 20.03 -2.93 -4.46
CA VAL A 46 19.76 -1.86 -3.48
C VAL A 46 19.06 -0.68 -4.12
N GLN A 47 19.55 -0.23 -5.29
CA GLN A 47 18.96 0.88 -6.01
C GLN A 47 17.56 0.55 -6.52
N LEU A 48 17.34 -0.70 -6.95
CA LEU A 48 16.02 -1.16 -7.35
C LEU A 48 15.04 -1.13 -6.16
N LEU A 49 15.46 -1.59 -4.97
CA LEU A 49 14.64 -1.55 -3.77
C LEU A 49 14.27 -0.11 -3.35
N GLU A 50 15.20 0.83 -3.48
CA GLU A 50 14.93 2.25 -3.22
C GLU A 50 13.90 2.84 -4.19
N ILE A 51 14.03 2.55 -5.48
CA ILE A 51 13.09 3.00 -6.51
C ILE A 51 11.70 2.41 -6.27
N LEU A 52 11.61 1.10 -6.06
CA LEU A 52 10.35 0.39 -5.82
C LEU A 52 9.70 0.85 -4.52
N GLY A 53 10.48 0.96 -3.44
CA GLY A 53 10.01 1.45 -2.14
C GLY A 53 9.51 2.89 -2.22
N GLY A 54 10.25 3.77 -2.91
CA GLY A 54 9.86 5.16 -3.12
C GLY A 54 8.57 5.31 -3.93
N ALA A 55 8.45 4.58 -5.05
CA ALA A 55 7.24 4.58 -5.86
C ALA A 55 6.02 4.02 -5.10
N LEU A 56 6.24 2.99 -4.28
CA LEU A 56 5.20 2.41 -3.44
C LEU A 56 4.72 3.40 -2.37
N LEU A 57 5.64 4.05 -1.64
CA LEU A 57 5.30 5.08 -0.66
C LEU A 57 4.58 6.27 -1.30
N PHE A 58 5.08 6.76 -2.43
CA PHE A 58 4.46 7.86 -3.17
C PHE A 58 3.03 7.51 -3.60
N SER A 59 2.82 6.31 -4.15
CA SER A 59 1.49 5.85 -4.53
C SER A 59 0.54 5.77 -3.33
N LEU A 60 1.04 5.26 -2.20
CA LEU A 60 0.25 5.09 -0.97
C LEU A 60 -0.18 6.44 -0.39
N VAL A 61 0.73 7.42 -0.34
CA VAL A 61 0.43 8.80 0.09
C VAL A 61 -0.55 9.46 -0.87
N THR A 62 -0.37 9.29 -2.18
CA THR A 62 -1.25 9.87 -3.19
C THR A 62 -2.67 9.33 -3.09
N GLN A 63 -2.84 8.02 -2.88
CA GLN A 63 -4.16 7.42 -2.64
C GLN A 63 -4.76 7.87 -1.32
N ALA A 64 -3.98 7.89 -0.24
CA ALA A 64 -4.44 8.34 1.06
C ALA A 64 -4.95 9.80 1.01
N ALA A 65 -4.22 10.69 0.34
CA ALA A 65 -4.54 12.11 0.27
C ALA A 65 -5.66 12.42 -0.76
N LEU A 66 -5.56 11.91 -1.98
CA LEU A 66 -6.44 12.30 -3.09
C LEU A 66 -7.63 11.35 -3.28
N PHE A 67 -7.43 10.05 -3.10
CA PHE A 67 -8.47 9.04 -3.34
C PHE A 67 -9.35 8.84 -2.10
N PHE A 68 -8.74 8.57 -0.94
CA PHE A 68 -9.49 8.45 0.30
C PHE A 68 -10.01 9.79 0.80
N GLY A 69 -9.46 10.90 0.28
CA GLY A 69 -9.85 12.24 0.68
C GLY A 69 -9.78 12.36 2.19
N LEU A 70 -8.63 11.99 2.78
CA LEU A 70 -8.30 12.25 4.18
C LEU A 70 -8.21 13.78 4.40
N ASP A 71 -9.30 14.48 4.12
CA ASP A 71 -9.52 15.83 4.57
C ASP A 71 -9.68 15.73 6.08
N ALA A 72 -8.86 16.50 6.79
CA ALA A 72 -8.96 16.71 8.24
C ALA A 72 -10.26 17.44 8.64
N SER A 73 -11.35 17.24 7.90
CA SER A 73 -12.68 17.71 8.23
C SER A 73 -13.25 16.85 9.36
N ARG A 74 -13.84 17.52 10.36
CA ARG A 74 -14.37 16.89 11.60
C ARG A 74 -15.30 15.69 11.37
N ALA A 75 -15.94 15.61 10.21
CA ALA A 75 -16.86 14.52 9.86
C ALA A 75 -16.15 13.18 9.55
N GLN A 76 -14.86 13.17 9.21
CA GLN A 76 -14.14 11.96 8.78
C GLN A 76 -12.98 11.54 9.69
N ILE A 77 -12.82 12.16 10.86
CA ILE A 77 -11.75 11.87 11.84
C ILE A 77 -11.66 10.37 12.15
N TRP A 78 -12.81 9.69 12.30
CA TRP A 78 -12.84 8.26 12.60
C TRP A 78 -12.24 7.39 11.49
N LYS A 79 -12.38 7.78 10.21
CA LYS A 79 -11.75 7.05 9.08
C LYS A 79 -10.23 7.18 9.14
N SER A 80 -9.72 8.38 9.42
CA SER A 80 -8.29 8.63 9.57
C SER A 80 -7.70 7.87 10.76
N ILE A 81 -8.39 7.87 11.89
CA ILE A 81 -7.98 7.15 13.10
C ILE A 81 -7.92 5.64 12.84
N SER A 82 -8.94 5.06 12.22
CA SER A 82 -8.94 3.64 11.86
C SER A 82 -7.77 3.31 10.93
N LEU A 83 -7.51 4.13 9.91
CA LEU A 83 -6.38 3.91 9.00
C LEU A 83 -5.04 3.97 9.75
N ILE A 84 -4.83 4.99 10.58
CA ILE A 84 -3.60 5.18 11.35
C ILE A 84 -3.38 4.07 12.37
N LEU A 85 -4.44 3.46 12.91
CA LEU A 85 -4.32 2.30 13.80
C LEU A 85 -4.06 1.00 13.03
N THR A 86 -4.73 0.79 11.90
CA THR A 86 -4.66 -0.46 11.15
C THR A 86 -3.38 -0.59 10.34
N VAL A 87 -2.91 0.46 9.67
CA VAL A 87 -1.70 0.40 8.82
C VAL A 87 -0.44 -0.04 9.60
N PRO A 88 -0.06 0.58 10.73
CA PRO A 88 1.12 0.15 11.47
C PRO A 88 0.92 -1.23 12.09
N LEU A 89 -0.28 -1.56 12.57
CA LEU A 89 -0.56 -2.89 13.09
C LEU A 89 -0.41 -3.97 12.00
N PHE A 90 -0.85 -3.68 10.79
CA PHE A 90 -0.69 -4.55 9.63
C PHE A 90 0.77 -4.73 9.22
N LEU A 91 1.56 -3.64 9.21
CA LEU A 91 3.00 -3.71 8.95
C LEU A 91 3.74 -4.55 10.00
N VAL A 92 3.40 -4.39 11.28
CA VAL A 92 3.96 -5.19 12.37
C VAL A 92 3.58 -6.66 12.20
N MET A 93 2.32 -6.95 11.87
CA MET A 93 1.87 -8.33 11.63
C MET A 93 2.63 -9.00 10.49
N ILE A 94 2.78 -8.34 9.34
CA ILE A 94 3.54 -8.88 8.21
C ILE A 94 5.01 -9.07 8.60
N GLY A 95 5.62 -8.05 9.21
CA GLY A 95 7.03 -8.09 9.59
C GLY A 95 7.34 -9.22 10.56
N ILE A 96 6.52 -9.37 11.62
CA ILE A 96 6.66 -10.46 12.59
C ILE A 96 6.42 -11.81 11.91
N SER A 97 5.42 -11.94 11.06
CA SER A 97 5.13 -13.22 10.38
C SER A 97 6.29 -13.66 9.49
N VAL A 98 6.81 -12.75 8.66
CA VAL A 98 7.97 -13.03 7.79
C VAL A 98 9.19 -13.41 8.63
N TRP A 99 9.48 -12.64 9.69
CA TRP A 99 10.60 -12.93 10.58
C TRP A 99 10.44 -14.27 11.33
N ALA A 100 9.24 -14.57 11.81
CA ALA A 100 8.94 -15.81 12.51
C ALA A 100 9.14 -17.03 11.60
N PHE A 101 8.62 -16.98 10.37
CA PHE A 101 8.81 -18.07 9.41
C PHE A 101 10.26 -18.18 8.93
N ALA A 102 10.96 -17.07 8.70
CA ALA A 102 12.40 -17.09 8.37
C ALA A 102 13.24 -17.70 9.50
N SER A 103 12.94 -17.33 10.76
CA SER A 103 13.61 -17.87 11.94
C SER A 103 13.34 -19.37 12.11
N LEU A 104 12.10 -19.80 11.91
CA LEU A 104 11.72 -21.21 11.98
C LEU A 104 12.43 -22.02 10.89
N TYR A 105 12.41 -21.53 9.64
CA TYR A 105 13.09 -22.16 8.50
C TYR A 105 14.56 -22.44 8.81
N ASN A 106 15.28 -21.44 9.31
CA ASN A 106 16.70 -21.57 9.67
C ASN A 106 16.96 -22.54 10.82
N ARG A 107 15.95 -22.86 11.63
CA ARG A 107 16.07 -23.76 12.79
C ARG A 107 15.59 -25.18 12.52
N THR A 108 14.72 -25.38 11.54
CA THR A 108 14.08 -26.68 11.29
C THR A 108 14.59 -27.37 10.03
N MET A 109 15.14 -26.63 9.07
CA MET A 109 15.71 -27.23 7.87
C MET A 109 17.20 -27.49 8.07
N PRO A 110 17.69 -28.72 7.80
CA PRO A 110 19.11 -29.01 7.77
C PRO A 110 19.78 -28.04 6.80
N ASP A 111 20.94 -27.52 7.19
CA ASP A 111 21.72 -26.64 6.32
C ASP A 111 21.92 -27.37 4.98
N PRO A 112 21.50 -26.79 3.84
CA PRO A 112 21.67 -27.41 2.53
C PRO A 112 23.15 -27.75 2.23
N ALA A 113 24.10 -27.05 2.88
CA ALA A 113 25.52 -27.40 2.81
C ALA A 113 25.84 -28.76 3.46
N ILE A 114 25.23 -29.06 4.61
CA ILE A 114 25.42 -30.34 5.31
C ILE A 114 24.77 -31.47 4.52
N MET A 115 23.61 -31.23 3.92
CA MET A 115 22.90 -32.24 3.12
C MET A 115 23.65 -32.61 1.82
N ASN A 116 24.30 -31.64 1.16
CA ASN A 116 25.16 -31.89 -0.01
C ASN A 116 26.48 -32.61 0.33
N SER A 117 26.99 -32.48 1.56
CA SER A 117 28.17 -33.23 2.01
C SER A 117 27.90 -34.68 2.37
N MET A 118 26.64 -35.05 2.63
CA MET A 118 26.23 -36.41 2.99
C MET A 118 25.88 -37.28 1.77
N SER A 119 25.77 -36.68 0.58
CA SER A 119 25.45 -37.36 -0.69
C SER A 119 26.66 -37.60 -1.60
N MET A 120 27.88 -37.28 -1.14
CA MET A 120 29.16 -37.60 -1.81
C MET A 120 29.89 -38.73 -1.11
#